data_AF-A0A836WAR0-F1
#
_entry.id   AF-A0A836WAR0-F1
#
_cell.length_a   1.000
_cell.length_b   1.000
_cell.length_c   1.000
_cell.angle_alpha   90.00
_cell.angle_beta   90.00
_cell.angle_gamma   90.00
#
_symmetry.space_group_name_H-M   'P 1'
#
loop_
_entity.id
_entity.type
_entity.pdbx_description
1 polymer ?
#
loop_
_entity_poly.entity_id
_entity_poly.type
_entity_poly.pdbx_seq_one_letter_code
_entity_poly.pdbx_strand_id
1 'polypeptide(L)' 'HKMMAFAGADRLQEGMRLAFGKPVGTAARVDQGTEIIEVRTLARFADHVKEALRRAASKLPVKCRIEIRDLVKTKAS' A
#
# COMPACT_ATOMS: atom_id res chain seq x y z
N HIS A 1 -19.13 8.18 9.42
CA HIS A 1 -20.25 8.33 8.47
C HIS A 1 -19.97 9.57 7.62
N LYS A 2 -20.06 9.51 6.28
CA LYS A 2 -19.83 10.70 5.43
C LYS A 2 -21.12 11.51 5.38
N MET A 3 -21.22 12.55 6.20
CA MET A 3 -22.28 13.54 6.12
C MET A 3 -21.87 14.60 5.08
N MET A 4 -22.74 14.87 4.10
CA MET A 4 -22.53 15.91 3.10
C MET A 4 -23.01 17.25 3.66
N ALA A 5 -22.13 18.25 3.69
CA ALA A 5 -22.45 19.59 4.16
C ALA A 5 -23.03 20.43 3.02
N PHE A 6 -24.36 20.48 2.93
CA PHE A 6 -25.07 21.64 2.40
C PHE A 6 -25.61 22.44 3.59
N ALA A 7 -25.76 23.76 3.45
CA ALA A 7 -26.20 24.66 4.53
C ALA A 7 -27.47 24.11 5.23
N GLY A 8 -27.35 23.75 6.52
CA GLY A 8 -28.42 23.11 7.30
C GLY A 8 -28.15 21.67 7.77
N ALA A 9 -26.96 21.10 7.50
CA ALA A 9 -26.59 19.75 7.92
C ALA A 9 -26.52 19.53 9.44
N ASP A 10 -26.39 20.59 10.24
CA ASP A 10 -26.31 20.56 11.71
C ASP A 10 -27.52 19.92 12.42
N ARG A 11 -28.67 19.79 11.74
CA ARG A 11 -29.86 19.13 12.32
C ARG A 11 -29.97 17.63 11.99
N LEU A 12 -29.08 17.08 11.16
CA LEU A 12 -29.17 15.70 10.66
C LEU A 12 -28.27 14.72 11.42
N GLN A 13 -27.41 15.21 12.33
CA GLN A 13 -26.37 14.40 12.96
C GLN A 13 -26.66 14.13 14.44
N GLU A 14 -26.94 12.88 14.79
CA GLU A 14 -26.96 12.39 16.17
C GLU A 14 -25.54 12.26 16.77
N GLY A 15 -24.68 13.26 16.57
CA GLY A 15 -23.32 13.29 17.10
C GLY A 15 -22.55 11.97 16.94
N MET A 16 -22.11 11.40 18.07
CA MET A 16 -21.31 10.16 18.16
C MET A 16 -22.14 8.92 18.54
N ARG A 17 -23.47 9.01 18.57
CA ARG A 17 -24.33 7.88 18.93
C ARG A 17 -24.26 6.81 17.83
N LEU A 18 -24.05 5.54 18.21
CA LEU A 18 -23.93 4.39 17.30
C LEU A 18 -22.83 4.57 16.22
N ALA A 19 -21.63 5.00 16.62
CA ALA A 19 -20.49 5.32 15.74
C ALA A 19 -19.83 4.12 15.03
N PHE A 20 -20.54 3.01 14.80
CA PHE A 20 -20.03 1.96 13.92
C PHE A 20 -20.08 2.48 12.47
N GLY A 21 -18.93 2.95 11.98
CA GLY A 21 -18.81 3.55 10.66
C GLY A 21 -19.25 2.60 9.54
N LYS A 22 -19.77 3.17 8.45
CA LYS A 22 -19.97 2.40 7.21
C LYS A 22 -18.59 2.03 6.63
N PRO A 23 -18.41 0.83 6.05
CA PRO A 23 -17.16 0.49 5.37
C PRO A 23 -16.95 1.44 4.18
N VAL A 24 -15.75 2.04 4.08
CA VAL A 24 -15.38 3.01 3.02
C VAL A 24 -14.28 2.46 2.10
N GLY A 25 -13.49 1.49 2.57
CA GLY A 25 -12.41 0.89 1.79
C GLY A 25 -11.72 -0.24 2.55
N THR A 26 -10.74 -0.84 1.89
CA THR A 26 -9.89 -1.91 2.42
C THR A 26 -8.44 -1.45 2.47
N ALA A 27 -7.68 -1.97 3.43
CA ALA A 27 -6.24 -1.73 3.54
C ALA A 27 -5.50 -3.06 3.71
N ALA A 28 -4.29 -3.14 3.18
CA ALA A 28 -3.38 -4.25 3.47
C ALA A 28 -2.67 -3.99 4.80
N ARG A 29 -2.60 -5.01 5.66
CA ARG A 29 -1.76 -4.99 6.86
C ARG A 29 -0.41 -5.56 6.49
N VAL A 30 0.65 -4.81 6.77
CA VAL A 30 2.02 -5.21 6.50
C VAL A 30 2.82 -5.05 7.79
N ASP A 31 3.71 -6.01 8.06
CA ASP A 31 4.62 -5.97 9.21
C ASP A 31 6.03 -5.59 8.74
N GLN A 32 6.92 -5.37 9.70
CA GLN A 32 8.30 -5.04 9.37
C GLN A 32 8.99 -6.22 8.67
N GLY A 33 9.58 -5.95 7.51
CA GLY A 33 10.27 -6.96 6.70
C GLY A 33 9.38 -7.71 5.72
N THR A 34 8.07 -7.45 5.68
CA THR A 34 7.19 -8.00 4.63
C THR A 34 7.58 -7.47 3.26
N GLU A 35 7.76 -8.36 2.28
CA GLU A 35 7.97 -8.00 0.88
C GLU A 35 6.65 -7.48 0.28
N ILE A 36 6.61 -6.21 -0.14
CA ILE A 36 5.38 -5.56 -0.67
C ILE A 36 5.29 -5.72 -2.19
N ILE A 37 6.41 -5.60 -2.89
CA ILE A 37 6.49 -5.65 -4.36
C ILE A 37 7.71 -6.50 -4.74
N GLU A 38 7.50 -7.54 -5.54
CA GLU A 38 8.54 -8.36 -6.15
C GLU A 38 8.53 -8.18 -7.67
N VAL A 39 9.70 -8.04 -8.29
CA VAL A 39 9.83 -7.97 -9.75
C VAL A 39 10.91 -8.93 -10.20
N ARG A 40 10.56 -9.85 -11.11
CA ARG A 40 11.51 -10.76 -11.76
C ARG A 40 11.80 -10.26 -13.15
N THR A 41 13.08 -10.03 -13.43
CA THR A 41 13.52 -9.55 -14.74
C THR A 41 14.89 -10.11 -15.10
N LEU A 42 15.32 -9.87 -16.33
CA LEU A 42 16.67 -10.16 -16.79
C LEU A 42 17.64 -9.11 -16.23
N ALA A 43 18.88 -9.52 -15.93
CA ALA A 43 19.89 -8.66 -15.30
C ALA A 43 20.11 -7.31 -16.03
N ARG A 44 19.97 -7.29 -17.37
CA ARG A 44 20.10 -6.08 -18.18
C ARG A 44 19.09 -4.97 -17.85
N PHE A 45 17.98 -5.29 -17.18
CA PHE A 45 16.93 -4.32 -16.83
C PHE A 45 16.96 -3.93 -15.34
N ALA A 46 17.99 -4.33 -14.60
CA ALA A 46 18.08 -4.08 -13.16
C ALA A 46 17.97 -2.60 -12.79
N ASP A 47 18.63 -1.71 -13.54
CA ASP A 47 18.60 -0.26 -13.28
C ASP A 47 17.20 0.34 -13.49
N HIS A 48 16.49 -0.11 -14.53
CA HIS A 48 15.12 0.32 -14.78
C HIS A 48 14.17 -0.14 -13.67
N VAL A 49 14.32 -1.38 -13.19
CA VAL A 49 13.51 -1.91 -12.08
C VAL A 49 13.82 -1.17 -10.77
N LYS A 50 15.09 -0.85 -10.51
CA LYS A 50 15.50 -0.10 -9.31
C LYS A 50 14.84 1.29 -9.28
N GLU A 51 14.83 2.00 -10.39
CA GLU A 51 14.17 3.31 -10.49
C GLU A 51 12.63 3.19 -10.40
N ALA A 52 12.03 2.15 -10.98
CA ALA A 52 10.60 1.89 -10.85
C ALA A 52 10.20 1.63 -9.38
N LEU A 53 10.96 0.80 -8.66
CA LEU A 53 10.72 0.51 -7.25
C LEU A 53 10.93 1.74 -6.36
N ARG A 54 11.91 2.60 -6.68
CA ARG A 54 12.10 3.89 -5.99
C ARG A 54 10.88 4.79 -6.12
N ARG A 55 10.29 4.88 -7.31
CA ARG A 55 9.06 5.66 -7.54
C ARG A 55 7.86 5.07 -6.81
N ALA A 56 7.74 3.74 -6.79
CA ALA A 56 6.69 3.04 -6.05
C ALA A 56 6.80 3.29 -4.54
N ALA A 57 8.01 3.22 -3.98
CA ALA A 57 8.27 3.51 -2.57
C ALA A 57 7.79 4.91 -2.16
N SER A 58 7.97 5.92 -3.01
CA SER A 58 7.47 7.29 -2.75
C SER A 58 5.95 7.42 -2.72
N LYS A 59 5.19 6.41 -3.14
CA LYS A 59 3.72 6.39 -3.09
C LYS A 59 3.16 5.62 -1.89
N LEU A 60 4.02 4.91 -1.17
CA LEU A 60 3.63 4.18 0.02
C LEU A 60 3.84 5.05 1.27
N PRO A 61 2.97 4.95 2.28
CA PRO A 61 3.10 5.72 3.52
C PRO A 61 4.22 5.20 4.43
N VAL A 62 4.88 4.10 4.09
CA VAL A 62 5.90 3.42 4.91
C VAL A 62 7.29 3.53 4.28
N LYS A 63 8.33 3.53 5.13
CA LYS A 63 9.72 3.46 4.67
C LYS A 63 9.96 2.09 4.03
N CYS A 64 10.34 2.11 2.75
CA CYS A 64 10.62 0.89 1.98
C CYS A 64 12.13 0.71 1.78
N ARG A 65 12.57 -0.54 1.74
CA ARG A 65 13.94 -0.93 1.36
C ARG A 65 13.88 -1.71 0.05
N ILE A 66 14.79 -1.41 -0.87
CA ILE A 66 14.91 -2.12 -2.15
C ILE A 66 16.06 -3.11 -2.03
N GLU A 67 15.79 -4.39 -2.24
CA GLU A 67 16.79 -5.44 -2.29
C GLU A 67 16.79 -6.11 -3.66
N ILE A 68 17.98 -6.41 -4.18
CA ILE A 68 18.17 -7.15 -5.42
C ILE A 68 18.72 -8.52 -5.04
N ARG A 69 18.01 -9.58 -5.43
CA ARG A 69 18.41 -10.97 -5.17
C ARG A 69 18.64 -11.69 -6.49
N ASP A 70 19.79 -12.32 -6.63
CA ASP A 70 20.04 -13.23 -7.74
C ASP A 70 19.26 -14.53 -7.52
N LEU A 71 18.46 -14.90 -8.51
CA LEU A 71 17.73 -16.16 -8.52
C LEU A 71 18.70 -17.26 -8.95
N VAL A 72 19.42 -17.84 -7.98
CA VAL A 72 20.13 -19.09 -8.21
C VAL A 72 19.09 -20.15 -8.57
N LYS A 73 19.29 -20.87 -9.68
CA LYS A 73 18.46 -22.05 -9.99
C LYS A 73 18.59 -23.02 -8.83
N THR A 74 17.61 -23.07 -7.94
CA THR A 74 17.45 -24.19 -7.01
C THR A 74 17.40 -25.44 -7.87
N LYS A 75 18.39 -26.33 -7.72
CA LYS A 75 18.28 -27.69 -8.25
C LYS A 75 17.04 -28.29 -7.61
N ALA A 76 15.98 -28.44 -8.40
CA ALA A 76 14.87 -29.30 -8.04
C ALA A 76 15.49 -30.67 -7.72
N SER A 77 15.35 -31.08 -6.46
CA SER A 77 15.69 -32.42 -5.98
C SER A 77 14.46 -33.30 -6.11
#